data_AF-A0A3P9P4B3-F1
#
_entry.id   AF-A0A3P9P4B3-F1
#
_cell.length_a   1.000
_cell.length_b   1.000
_cell.length_c   1.000
_cell.angle_alpha   90.00
_cell.angle_beta   90.00
_cell.angle_gamma   90.00
#
_symmetry.space_group_name_H-M   'P 1'
#
loop_
_entity.id
_entity.type
_entity.pdbx_description
1 polymer ?
#
loop_
_entity_poly.entity_id
_entity_poly.type
_entity_poly.pdbx_seq_one_letter_code
_entity_poly.pdbx_strand_id
1 'polypeptide(L)'
;MNKGKASGVSWVKPAEPSFLKKFKTDVGYKEGPNVDTKRQAMPTPDDDSGSDREDELPQVVVLKSGDLSADEVKKLKGELRAEGESEKAPDGKILFKKPAKRLSSDKFQGITASSSKKKKEDRAEQEEDKDRKSGKKVKNNSLLSFGDDEEEEND
;
A
#
# COMPACT_ATOMS: atom_id res chain seq x y z
N MET A 1 -35.18 -22.48 11.06
CA MET A 1 -33.89 -21.90 10.63
C MET A 1 -33.17 -22.92 9.77
N ASN A 2 -33.32 -22.84 8.46
CA ASN A 2 -32.80 -23.83 7.53
C ASN A 2 -31.34 -23.46 7.24
N LYS A 3 -30.41 -24.00 8.03
CA LYS A 3 -28.97 -23.88 7.75
C LYS A 3 -28.72 -24.54 6.40
N GLY A 4 -28.35 -23.73 5.41
CA GLY A 4 -28.05 -24.18 4.05
C GLY A 4 -27.06 -25.33 4.10
N LYS A 5 -27.47 -26.47 3.54
CA LYS A 5 -26.65 -27.69 3.47
C LYS A 5 -25.47 -27.33 2.57
N ALA A 6 -24.26 -27.27 3.13
CA ALA A 6 -23.05 -27.11 2.32
C ALA A 6 -23.04 -28.26 1.31
N SER A 7 -22.98 -27.95 0.02
CA SER A 7 -22.85 -28.93 -1.05
C SER A 7 -21.61 -29.77 -0.75
N GLY A 8 -21.79 -31.05 -0.43
CA GLY A 8 -20.75 -31.98 0.03
C GLY A 8 -19.74 -32.38 -1.05
N VAL A 9 -19.27 -31.43 -1.84
CA VAL A 9 -18.30 -31.63 -2.91
C VAL A 9 -16.90 -31.54 -2.30
N SER A 10 -16.23 -32.68 -2.21
CA SER A 10 -14.81 -32.77 -1.87
C SER A 10 -13.99 -33.05 -3.12
N TRP A 11 -12.87 -32.35 -3.29
CA TRP A 11 -11.90 -32.63 -4.35
C TRP A 11 -10.98 -33.77 -3.93
N VAL A 12 -10.87 -34.81 -4.74
CA VAL A 12 -9.91 -35.91 -4.56
C VAL A 12 -8.92 -35.86 -5.71
N LYS A 13 -7.62 -35.68 -5.42
CA LYS A 13 -6.56 -35.72 -6.44
C LYS A 13 -6.37 -37.18 -6.87
N PRO A 14 -6.70 -37.57 -8.11
CA PRO A 14 -6.50 -38.94 -8.57
C PRO A 14 -5.01 -39.28 -8.61
N ALA A 15 -4.69 -40.55 -8.38
CA ALA A 15 -3.32 -41.02 -8.42
C ALA A 15 -2.74 -40.89 -9.84
N GLU A 16 -1.50 -40.38 -9.95
CA GLU A 16 -0.85 -40.26 -11.25
C GLU A 16 -0.59 -41.64 -11.87
N PRO A 17 -0.83 -41.80 -13.18
CA PRO A 17 -0.61 -43.06 -13.87
C PRO A 17 0.89 -43.42 -13.90
N SER A 18 1.19 -44.71 -13.96
CA SER A 18 2.56 -45.24 -13.88
C SER A 18 3.49 -44.69 -14.96
N PHE A 19 2.98 -44.41 -16.16
CA PHE A 19 3.73 -43.77 -17.24
C PHE A 19 4.22 -42.36 -16.87
N LEU A 20 3.34 -41.48 -16.36
CA LEU A 20 3.74 -40.14 -15.95
C LEU A 20 4.74 -40.16 -14.79
N LYS A 21 4.59 -41.08 -13.84
CA LYS A 21 5.53 -41.23 -12.71
C LYS A 21 6.95 -41.56 -13.17
N LYS A 22 7.07 -42.52 -14.10
CA LYS A 22 8.36 -42.91 -14.70
C LYS A 22 8.97 -41.73 -15.46
N PHE A 23 8.18 -41.10 -16.34
CA PHE A 23 8.63 -39.94 -17.11
C PHE A 23 9.12 -38.79 -16.23
N LYS A 24 8.37 -38.41 -15.19
CA LYS A 24 8.78 -37.37 -14.23
C LYS A 24 10.07 -37.72 -13.51
N THR A 25 10.29 -38.99 -13.19
CA THR A 25 11.53 -39.47 -12.54
C THR A 25 12.71 -39.39 -13.51
N ASP A 26 12.52 -39.86 -14.75
CA ASP A 26 13.55 -39.91 -15.78
C ASP A 26 14.04 -38.51 -16.19
N VAL A 27 13.12 -37.54 -16.29
CA VAL A 27 13.45 -36.15 -16.62
C VAL A 27 13.85 -35.31 -15.40
N GLY A 28 13.87 -35.91 -14.20
CA GLY A 28 14.22 -35.21 -12.96
C GLY A 28 13.25 -34.09 -12.57
N TYR A 29 11.97 -34.23 -12.93
CA TYR A 29 10.93 -33.24 -12.65
C TYR A 29 10.75 -33.05 -11.14
N LYS A 30 10.99 -31.82 -10.67
CA LYS A 30 10.69 -31.39 -9.30
C LYS A 30 9.46 -30.51 -9.34
N GLU A 31 8.43 -30.87 -8.56
CA GLU A 31 7.21 -30.06 -8.44
C GLU A 31 7.61 -28.66 -7.95
N GLY A 32 7.23 -27.63 -8.71
CA GLY A 32 7.58 -26.25 -8.41
C GLY A 32 6.85 -25.74 -7.16
N PRO A 33 7.15 -24.49 -6.74
CA PRO A 33 6.46 -23.85 -5.61
C PRO A 33 4.94 -23.90 -5.81
N ASN A 34 4.24 -24.60 -4.92
CA ASN A 34 2.79 -24.76 -4.95
C ASN A 34 2.10 -23.67 -4.11
N VAL A 35 0.77 -23.59 -4.14
CA VAL A 35 0.00 -22.65 -3.30
C VAL A 35 0.32 -22.77 -1.81
N ASP A 36 0.68 -23.96 -1.34
CA ASP A 36 1.07 -24.21 0.05
C ASP A 36 2.42 -23.58 0.42
N THR A 37 3.35 -23.45 -0.55
CA THR A 37 4.64 -22.79 -0.29
C THR A 37 4.46 -21.30 -0.02
N LYS A 38 3.35 -20.69 -0.46
CA LYS A 38 2.98 -19.30 -0.11
C LYS A 38 2.50 -19.16 1.33
N ARG A 39 2.05 -20.25 1.96
CA ARG A 39 1.58 -20.27 3.35
C ARG A 39 2.70 -20.60 4.34
N GLN A 40 3.83 -21.11 3.86
CA GLN A 40 4.99 -21.34 4.70
C GLN A 40 5.54 -20.00 5.19
N ALA A 41 5.76 -19.89 6.50
CA ALA A 41 6.46 -18.77 7.07
C ALA A 41 7.90 -18.79 6.54
N MET A 42 8.26 -17.80 5.73
CA MET A 42 9.62 -17.61 5.27
C MET A 42 10.50 -17.29 6.48
N PRO A 43 11.74 -17.80 6.54
CA PRO A 43 12.74 -17.29 7.47
C PRO A 43 12.81 -15.78 7.34
N THR A 44 12.97 -15.07 8.47
CA THR A 44 13.32 -13.66 8.41
C THR A 44 14.58 -13.55 7.58
N PRO A 45 14.59 -12.80 6.46
CA PRO A 45 15.83 -12.56 5.75
C PRO A 45 16.80 -11.95 6.76
N ASP A 46 18.04 -12.44 6.76
CA ASP A 46 19.11 -11.79 7.52
C ASP A 46 19.08 -10.31 7.12
N ASP A 47 19.03 -9.42 8.11
CA ASP A 47 18.93 -7.96 7.95
C ASP A 47 20.25 -7.36 7.42
N ASP A 48 20.80 -7.99 6.39
CA ASP A 48 22.04 -7.61 5.72
C ASP A 48 21.83 -6.40 4.79
N SER A 49 20.65 -5.76 4.86
CA SER A 49 20.30 -4.48 4.22
C SER A 49 20.29 -3.29 5.19
N GLY A 50 20.57 -3.50 6.47
CA GLY A 50 20.48 -2.44 7.49
C GLY A 50 21.75 -1.61 7.69
N SER A 51 22.91 -2.11 7.28
CA SER A 51 24.19 -1.43 7.50
C SER A 51 24.87 -1.08 6.18
N ASP A 52 24.86 0.19 5.79
CA ASP A 52 25.72 0.73 4.73
C ASP A 52 27.15 0.22 4.95
N ARG A 53 27.76 -0.32 3.90
CA ARG A 53 29.16 -0.76 3.94
C ARG A 53 30.08 0.45 4.12
N GLU A 54 31.32 0.21 4.58
CA GLU A 54 32.30 1.29 4.77
C GLU A 54 32.56 2.10 3.49
N ASP A 55 32.50 1.45 2.33
CA ASP A 55 32.65 2.06 1.00
C ASP A 55 31.42 2.89 0.56
N GLU A 56 30.26 2.66 1.19
CA GLU A 56 29.00 3.34 0.87
C GLU A 56 28.79 4.59 1.75
N LEU A 57 29.65 4.80 2.76
CA LEU A 57 29.58 5.98 3.64
C LEU A 57 30.06 7.25 2.92
N PRO A 58 29.48 8.42 3.23
CA PRO A 58 29.91 9.67 2.61
C PRO A 58 31.32 10.06 3.04
N GLN A 59 32.09 10.63 2.11
CA GLN A 59 33.41 11.19 2.39
C GLN A 59 33.28 12.42 3.28
N VAL A 60 33.99 12.41 4.42
CA VAL A 60 34.05 13.55 5.34
C VAL A 60 35.26 14.42 4.99
N VAL A 61 35.04 15.71 4.70
CA VAL A 61 36.08 16.69 4.37
C VAL A 61 36.00 17.86 5.34
N VAL A 62 37.12 18.18 5.99
CA VAL A 62 37.25 19.32 6.93
C VAL A 62 37.79 20.52 6.16
N LEU A 63 37.03 21.61 6.08
CA LEU A 63 37.41 22.83 5.37
C LEU A 63 37.67 24.00 6.31
N LYS A 64 36.99 24.04 7.46
CA LYS A 64 37.07 25.11 8.45
C LYS A 64 37.41 24.57 9.83
N SER A 65 38.03 25.41 10.66
CA SER A 65 38.25 25.13 12.08
C SER A 65 36.90 25.11 12.81
N GLY A 66 36.34 23.91 12.99
CA GLY A 66 35.00 23.68 13.56
C GLY A 66 34.24 22.53 12.91
N ASP A 67 34.65 22.08 11.71
CA ASP A 67 34.04 20.90 11.09
C ASP A 67 34.49 19.62 11.83
N LEU A 68 33.60 18.63 11.89
CA LEU A 68 33.88 17.35 12.56
C LEU A 68 34.82 16.48 11.71
N SER A 69 35.78 15.85 12.38
CA SER A 69 36.64 14.84 11.76
C SER A 69 35.90 13.50 11.60
N ALA A 70 36.39 12.65 10.69
CA ALA A 70 35.78 11.35 10.41
C ALA A 70 35.63 10.47 11.67
N ASP A 71 36.58 10.56 12.61
CA ASP A 71 36.56 9.76 13.84
C ASP A 71 35.51 10.26 14.84
N GLU A 72 35.26 11.57 14.90
CA GLU A 72 34.24 12.15 15.78
C GLU A 72 32.84 11.82 15.28
N VAL A 73 32.62 11.88 13.96
CA VAL A 73 31.35 11.49 13.33
C VAL A 73 31.02 10.02 13.61
N LYS A 74 32.02 9.12 13.53
CA LYS A 74 31.84 7.70 13.85
C LYS A 74 31.43 7.47 15.30
N LYS A 75 32.04 8.17 16.25
CA LYS A 75 31.72 8.07 17.69
C LYS A 75 30.29 8.55 17.97
N LEU A 76 29.92 9.72 17.47
CA LEU A 76 28.57 10.27 17.64
C LEU A 76 27.49 9.39 17.00
N LYS A 77 27.74 8.84 15.79
CA LYS A 77 26.81 7.92 15.12
C LYS A 77 26.65 6.61 15.89
N GLY A 78 27.72 6.10 16.51
CA GLY A 78 27.68 4.93 17.37
C GLY A 78 26.82 5.14 18.62
N GLU A 79 26.98 6.28 19.29
CA GLU A 79 26.20 6.65 20.48
C GLU A 79 24.70 6.82 20.16
N LEU A 80 24.37 7.53 19.07
CA LEU A 80 23.00 7.70 18.59
C LEU A 80 22.31 6.38 18.18
N ARG A 81 23.06 5.43 17.59
CA ARG A 81 22.51 4.11 17.24
C ARG A 81 22.24 3.27 18.49
N ALA A 82 23.10 3.34 19.50
CA ALA A 82 22.91 2.65 20.78
C ALA A 82 21.74 3.23 21.58
N GLU A 83 21.52 4.54 21.53
CA GLU A 83 20.41 5.20 22.22
C GLU A 83 19.06 4.99 21.51
N GLY A 84 19.05 5.04 20.17
CA GLY A 84 17.85 4.89 19.33
C GLY A 84 17.22 3.48 19.30
N GLU A 85 17.91 2.46 19.79
CA GLU A 85 17.33 1.11 19.95
C GLU A 85 16.45 1.00 21.22
N SER A 86 16.61 1.92 22.18
CA SER A 86 15.86 1.91 23.45
C SER A 86 14.52 2.65 23.41
N GLU A 87 14.29 3.53 22.43
CA GLU A 87 13.06 4.31 22.29
C GLU A 87 12.25 3.90 21.05
N LYS A 88 12.03 2.59 20.87
CA LYS A 88 10.95 2.14 19.99
C LYS A 88 9.66 2.72 20.54
N ALA A 89 9.11 3.73 19.85
CA ALA A 89 7.85 4.37 20.21
C ALA A 89 6.85 3.27 20.62
N PRO A 90 6.19 3.39 21.79
CA PRO A 90 5.34 2.32 22.28
C PRO A 90 4.34 1.99 21.19
N ASP A 91 4.22 0.69 20.87
CA ASP A 91 3.34 0.13 19.84
C ASP A 91 1.87 0.27 20.26
N GLY A 92 1.48 1.53 20.45
CA GLY A 92 0.29 1.99 21.13
C GLY A 92 -0.63 2.65 20.13
N LYS A 93 -1.90 2.22 20.17
CA LYS A 93 -3.01 2.70 19.34
C LYS A 93 -2.95 4.21 19.17
N ILE A 94 -2.80 4.68 17.92
CA ILE A 94 -2.79 6.11 17.58
C ILE A 94 -4.18 6.69 17.87
N LEU A 95 -4.27 7.58 18.86
CA LEU A 95 -5.50 8.31 19.17
C LEU A 95 -5.51 9.66 18.45
N PHE A 96 -6.39 9.81 17.47
CA PHE A 96 -6.60 11.08 16.78
C PHE A 96 -7.45 12.02 17.64
N LYS A 97 -6.81 13.04 18.23
CA LYS A 97 -7.53 14.16 18.86
C LYS A 97 -7.99 15.13 17.77
N LYS A 98 -9.26 15.50 17.78
CA LYS A 98 -9.79 16.49 16.84
C LYS A 98 -9.03 17.82 17.01
N PRO A 99 -8.53 18.44 15.93
CA PRO A 99 -7.90 19.75 16.04
C PRO A 99 -8.89 20.76 16.64
N ALA A 100 -8.38 21.64 17.49
CA ALA A 100 -9.16 22.77 17.97
C ALA A 100 -9.66 23.57 16.77
N LYS A 101 -10.92 24.02 16.83
CA LYS A 101 -11.47 24.93 15.81
C LYS A 101 -10.57 26.17 15.80
N ARG A 102 -9.88 26.41 14.69
CA ARG A 102 -9.03 27.59 14.51
C ARG A 102 -9.88 28.83 14.78
N LEU A 103 -9.53 29.63 15.77
CA LEU A 103 -10.06 30.98 15.89
C LEU A 103 -9.58 31.75 14.65
N SER A 104 -10.49 32.43 13.97
CA SER A 104 -10.30 33.00 12.62
C SER A 104 -9.25 34.12 12.51
N SER A 105 -8.46 34.37 13.56
CA SER A 105 -7.42 35.39 13.58
C SER A 105 -6.02 34.87 13.29
N ASP A 106 -5.76 33.55 13.39
CA ASP A 106 -4.43 32.99 13.13
C ASP A 106 -4.33 32.50 11.68
N LYS A 107 -3.87 33.41 10.81
CA LYS A 107 -3.67 33.15 9.38
C LYS A 107 -2.47 32.23 9.22
N PHE A 108 -2.71 30.94 9.06
CA PHE A 108 -1.71 29.97 8.66
C PHE A 108 -1.08 30.39 7.32
N GLN A 109 0.19 30.80 7.32
CA GLN A 109 0.96 31.20 6.12
C GLN A 109 1.55 30.00 5.36
N GLY A 110 0.87 28.84 5.41
CA GLY A 110 1.26 27.66 4.65
C GLY A 110 0.35 27.46 3.45
N ILE A 111 0.95 27.48 2.26
CA ILE A 111 0.46 27.07 0.93
C ILE A 111 -1.07 26.97 0.80
N THR A 112 -1.72 28.09 0.49
CA THR A 112 -3.13 28.07 0.11
C THR A 112 -3.25 27.58 -1.34
N ALA A 113 -3.59 26.30 -1.53
CA ALA A 113 -3.98 25.79 -2.86
C ALA A 113 -5.38 26.32 -3.20
N SER A 114 -5.48 27.55 -3.69
CA SER A 114 -6.72 28.11 -4.22
C SER A 114 -6.85 27.72 -5.70
N SER A 115 -7.66 26.71 -6.01
CA SER A 115 -8.15 26.47 -7.36
C SER A 115 -9.49 27.17 -7.57
N SER A 116 -9.46 28.50 -7.71
CA SER A 116 -10.66 29.27 -8.05
C SER A 116 -10.97 29.16 -9.55
N LYS A 117 -11.85 28.22 -9.87
CA LYS A 117 -12.53 28.07 -11.16
C LYS A 117 -13.48 29.26 -11.38
N LYS A 118 -13.37 29.92 -12.54
CA LYS A 118 -14.20 31.05 -12.98
C LYS A 118 -15.71 30.75 -12.89
N LYS A 119 -16.51 31.70 -12.40
CA LYS A 119 -17.81 32.06 -13.02
C LYS A 119 -18.25 33.48 -12.66
N LYS A 120 -18.92 34.10 -13.64
CA LYS A 120 -19.45 35.47 -13.66
C LYS A 120 -20.70 35.63 -12.77
N GLU A 121 -20.92 36.90 -12.43
CA GLU A 121 -22.20 37.64 -12.36
C GLU A 121 -22.91 37.79 -11.02
N ASP A 122 -23.43 39.01 -10.88
CA ASP A 122 -23.96 39.70 -9.73
C ASP A 122 -25.29 39.15 -9.19
N ARG A 123 -25.49 39.42 -7.89
CA ARG A 123 -26.75 39.84 -7.22
C ARG A 123 -27.76 38.78 -6.72
N ALA A 124 -27.84 38.76 -5.39
CA ALA A 124 -29.01 38.70 -4.50
C ALA A 124 -29.85 37.43 -4.37
N GLU A 125 -29.78 36.86 -3.16
CA GLU A 125 -30.87 36.48 -2.24
C GLU A 125 -32.29 36.29 -2.82
N GLN A 126 -32.84 35.07 -2.70
CA GLN A 126 -34.10 34.78 -1.98
C GLN A 126 -34.47 33.28 -1.94
N GLU A 127 -35.40 33.01 -1.04
CA GLU A 127 -35.78 31.79 -0.35
C GLU A 127 -36.50 30.68 -1.16
N GLU A 128 -36.77 29.60 -0.40
CA GLU A 128 -37.85 28.60 -0.52
C GLU A 128 -37.60 27.26 -1.24
N ASP A 129 -37.77 26.22 -0.41
CA ASP A 129 -38.18 24.84 -0.67
C ASP A 129 -38.71 24.56 -2.09
N LYS A 130 -38.10 23.58 -2.79
CA LYS A 130 -38.79 22.49 -3.51
C LYS A 130 -37.91 21.26 -3.65
N ASP A 131 -38.36 20.18 -3.00
CA ASP A 131 -38.20 18.77 -3.38
C ASP A 131 -37.45 18.50 -4.70
N ARG A 132 -36.27 17.89 -4.60
CA ARG A 132 -35.71 17.09 -5.69
C ARG A 132 -35.27 15.74 -5.15
N LYS A 133 -36.27 14.85 -5.10
CA LYS A 133 -36.22 13.39 -5.13
C LYS A 133 -34.83 12.78 -5.18
N SER A 134 -34.53 12.00 -4.14
CA SER A 134 -33.54 10.92 -4.09
C SER A 134 -33.31 10.26 -5.46
N GLY A 135 -32.18 10.59 -6.10
CA GLY A 135 -31.70 9.87 -7.27
C GLY A 135 -31.30 8.45 -6.87
N LYS A 136 -31.98 7.44 -7.41
CA LYS A 136 -31.71 6.02 -7.15
C LYS A 136 -30.25 5.71 -7.51
N LYS A 137 -29.49 5.15 -6.56
CA LYS A 137 -28.15 4.62 -6.77
C LYS A 137 -28.20 3.56 -7.88
N VAL A 138 -27.59 3.87 -9.03
CA VAL A 138 -27.57 2.96 -10.17
C VAL A 138 -26.73 1.72 -9.82
N LYS A 139 -27.34 0.54 -9.89
CA LYS A 139 -26.67 -0.76 -9.73
C LYS A 139 -26.25 -1.23 -11.11
N ASN A 140 -25.20 -0.62 -11.67
CA ASN A 140 -24.67 -1.07 -12.95
C ASN A 140 -23.85 -2.34 -12.73
N ASN A 141 -24.23 -3.40 -13.41
CA ASN A 141 -23.55 -4.70 -13.49
C ASN A 141 -22.63 -4.82 -14.72
N SER A 142 -22.30 -3.71 -15.37
CA SER A 142 -21.36 -3.67 -16.48
C SER A 142 -20.59 -2.34 -16.45
N LEU A 143 -19.40 -2.38 -15.83
CA LEU A 143 -18.38 -1.31 -15.88
C LEU A 143 -17.13 -1.84 -16.57
N LEU A 144 -17.32 -2.61 -17.65
CA LEU A 144 -16.31 -2.92 -18.63
C LEU A 144 -16.99 -2.89 -20.01
N SER A 145 -16.94 -1.72 -20.64
CA SER A 145 -17.21 -1.57 -22.07
C SER A 145 -15.94 -1.99 -22.82
N PHE A 146 -15.82 -3.26 -23.15
CA PHE A 146 -15.05 -3.63 -24.35
C PHE A 146 -16.01 -3.42 -25.52
N GLY A 147 -15.60 -2.58 -26.47
CA GLY A 147 -16.48 -1.93 -27.45
C GLY A 147 -17.43 -2.85 -28.21
N ASP A 148 -18.59 -2.29 -28.55
CA ASP A 148 -19.23 -2.34 -29.90
C ASP A 148 -18.43 -3.24 -30.86
N ASP A 149 -18.90 -4.44 -31.21
CA ASP A 149 -20.03 -4.66 -32.15
C ASP A 149 -19.92 -3.65 -33.31
N GLU A 150 -19.52 -4.04 -34.51
CA GLU A 150 -20.37 -4.75 -35.44
C GLU A 150 -19.52 -5.12 -36.67
N GLU A 151 -19.63 -6.34 -37.18
CA GLU A 151 -19.80 -6.60 -38.62
C GLU A 151 -20.37 -8.02 -38.77
N GLU A 152 -21.69 -8.08 -38.60
CA GLU A 152 -22.55 -9.16 -39.07
C GLU A 152 -22.81 -8.89 -40.57
N GLU A 153 -22.18 -9.64 -41.47
CA GLU A 153 -22.68 -9.80 -42.84
C GLU A 153 -23.31 -11.20 -42.92
N ASN A 154 -24.64 -11.19 -43.06
CA ASN A 154 -25.52 -12.35 -43.16
C ASN A 154 -25.95 -12.55 -44.63
N ASP A 155 -26.20 -13.83 -44.97
CA ASP A 155 -26.62 -14.48 -46.22
C ASP A 155 -25.56 -14.86 -47.29
#